data_AF-A0A1B6DIU2-F1
#
_entry.id   AF-A0A1B6DIU2-F1
#
_cell.length_a   1.000
_cell.length_b   1.000
_cell.length_c   1.000
_cell.angle_alpha   90.00
_cell.angle_beta   90.00
_cell.angle_gamma   90.00
#
_symmetry.space_group_name_H-M   'P 1'
#
loop_
_entity.id
_entity.type
_entity.pdbx_description
1 polymer ?
#
loop_
_entity_poly.entity_id
_entity_poly.type
_entity_poly.pdbx_seq_one_letter_code
_entity_poly.pdbx_strand_id
1 'polypeptide(L)'
;MSVISVLFLGFTFVTFWLNANALEVDTKGTDLLLITVASNATDGYKRFRRSAKVFDMPVEVLGMGQKWKGGNMKGPGGGYKVNLLIEALRKYANDNSKIVLFTDSYDVIILGTSAQIVEQFEKLDARIVFSAEVFAWPDQSLAEKYPISESRYNFLNSGGII
;
A
#
# COMPACT_ATOMS: atom_id res chain seq x y z
N MET A 1 62.16 -41.33 -30.41
CA MET A 1 61.96 -42.17 -29.21
C MET A 1 61.47 -41.28 -28.07
N SER A 2 60.40 -41.73 -27.42
CA SER A 2 59.81 -41.26 -26.17
C SER A 2 59.17 -39.87 -26.09
N VAL A 3 57.84 -39.96 -26.19
CA VAL A 3 56.78 -39.11 -25.64
C VAL A 3 57.02 -38.80 -24.16
N ILE A 4 56.91 -37.53 -23.76
CA ILE A 4 56.56 -37.15 -22.38
C ILE A 4 55.17 -36.53 -22.45
N SER A 5 54.20 -37.28 -21.90
CA SER A 5 52.83 -36.86 -21.71
C SER A 5 52.77 -35.90 -20.53
N VAL A 6 52.46 -34.63 -20.78
CA VAL A 6 51.98 -33.72 -19.73
C VAL A 6 50.47 -33.72 -19.80
N LEU A 7 49.85 -34.40 -18.84
CA LEU A 7 48.43 -34.28 -18.54
C LEU A 7 48.17 -32.85 -18.03
N PHE A 8 47.53 -32.02 -18.85
CA PHE A 8 46.77 -30.88 -18.32
C PHE A 8 45.30 -31.30 -18.32
N LEU A 9 44.79 -31.57 -17.11
CA LEU A 9 43.36 -31.67 -16.84
C LEU A 9 42.68 -30.39 -17.32
N GLY A 10 41.92 -30.49 -18.42
CA GLY A 10 41.03 -29.43 -18.87
C GLY A 10 39.90 -29.25 -17.86
N PHE A 11 40.03 -28.26 -16.99
CA PHE A 11 38.87 -27.67 -16.35
C PHE A 11 38.27 -26.66 -17.33
N THR A 12 37.33 -27.11 -18.15
CA THR A 12 36.45 -26.20 -18.88
C THR A 12 35.56 -25.50 -17.86
N PHE A 13 35.98 -24.30 -17.43
CA PHE A 13 35.08 -23.35 -16.78
C PHE A 13 34.04 -22.94 -17.82
N VAL A 14 32.93 -23.68 -17.87
CA VAL A 14 31.71 -23.19 -18.50
C VAL A 14 31.15 -22.15 -17.54
N THR A 15 31.56 -20.89 -17.72
CA THR A 15 30.85 -19.77 -17.11
C THR A 15 29.50 -19.71 -17.81
N PHE A 16 28.51 -20.36 -17.19
CA PHE A 16 27.11 -20.02 -17.46
C PHE A 16 26.97 -18.56 -17.05
N TRP A 17 27.05 -17.67 -18.02
CA TRP A 17 26.43 -16.36 -17.94
C TRP A 17 24.93 -16.64 -17.82
N LEU A 18 24.48 -16.86 -16.59
CA LEU A 18 23.12 -16.54 -16.23
C LEU A 18 22.99 -15.07 -16.61
N ASN A 19 22.34 -14.82 -17.74
CA ASN A 19 21.70 -13.55 -17.99
C ASN A 19 20.69 -13.40 -16.85
N ALA A 20 21.17 -12.89 -15.72
CA ALA A 20 20.37 -12.11 -14.82
C ALA A 20 20.02 -10.84 -15.60
N ASN A 21 19.13 -10.98 -16.58
CA ASN A 21 18.01 -10.07 -16.64
C ASN A 21 17.21 -10.33 -15.36
N ALA A 22 17.80 -9.96 -14.21
CA ALA A 22 17.01 -9.39 -13.14
C ALA A 22 16.24 -8.32 -13.88
N LEU A 23 14.92 -8.52 -13.96
CA LEU A 23 14.02 -7.48 -14.42
C LEU A 23 14.46 -6.24 -13.64
N GLU A 24 15.12 -5.31 -14.32
CA GLU A 24 15.17 -3.94 -13.86
C GLU A 24 13.69 -3.56 -13.86
N VAL A 25 13.05 -3.78 -12.71
CA VAL A 25 11.78 -3.14 -12.39
C VAL A 25 12.13 -1.67 -12.56
N ASP A 26 11.58 -1.07 -13.61
CA ASP A 26 11.75 0.35 -13.88
C ASP A 26 11.32 1.09 -12.62
N THR A 27 12.30 1.48 -11.81
CA THR A 27 12.09 2.29 -10.62
C THR A 27 11.92 3.75 -11.02
N LYS A 28 11.39 4.07 -12.21
CA LYS A 28 10.63 5.31 -12.39
C LYS A 28 9.60 5.34 -11.27
N GLY A 29 10.00 6.04 -10.22
CA GLY A 29 9.38 5.97 -8.92
C GLY A 29 7.93 6.32 -9.08
N THR A 30 7.06 5.31 -9.01
CA THR A 30 5.64 5.52 -8.84
C THR A 30 5.47 6.40 -7.62
N ASP A 31 4.99 7.63 -7.85
CA ASP A 31 4.87 8.66 -6.82
C ASP A 31 3.64 8.39 -5.94
N LEU A 32 3.64 7.22 -5.30
CA LEU A 32 2.65 6.81 -4.32
C LEU A 32 3.02 7.41 -2.97
N LEU A 33 2.12 8.21 -2.40
CA LEU A 33 2.20 8.65 -1.01
C LEU A 33 1.23 7.84 -0.15
N LEU A 34 1.75 7.13 0.86
CA LEU A 34 0.92 6.49 1.87
C LEU A 34 0.64 7.49 3.01
N ILE A 35 -0.63 7.83 3.22
CA ILE A 35 -1.10 8.66 4.32
C ILE A 35 -1.83 7.78 5.34
N THR A 36 -1.56 8.00 6.63
CA THR A 36 -2.33 7.40 7.72
C THR A 36 -2.61 8.43 8.81
N VAL A 37 -3.59 8.15 9.66
CA VAL A 37 -3.78 8.86 10.93
C VAL A 37 -3.32 7.99 12.11
N ALA A 38 -2.60 8.59 13.05
CA ALA A 38 -2.26 7.99 14.34
C ALA A 38 -2.06 9.08 15.38
N SER A 39 -2.81 9.05 16.48
CA SER A 39 -2.63 10.01 17.60
C SER A 39 -1.48 9.63 18.52
N ASN A 40 -1.19 8.33 18.66
CA ASN A 40 -0.17 7.81 19.56
C ASN A 40 0.63 6.69 18.86
N ALA A 41 1.88 6.48 19.31
CA ALA A 41 2.72 5.38 18.84
C ALA A 41 2.35 4.05 19.53
N THR A 42 1.13 3.56 19.28
CA THR A 42 0.65 2.25 19.77
C THR A 42 1.45 1.10 19.16
N ASP A 43 1.35 -0.09 19.73
CA ASP A 43 2.03 -1.26 19.17
C ASP A 43 1.47 -1.65 17.79
N GLY A 44 0.17 -1.42 17.56
CA GLY A 44 -0.46 -1.52 16.24
C GLY A 44 0.19 -0.59 15.21
N TYR A 45 0.31 0.70 15.55
CA TYR A 45 1.00 1.68 14.70
C TYR A 45 2.48 1.32 14.46
N LYS A 46 3.20 0.87 15.49
CA LYS A 46 4.60 0.43 15.33
C LYS A 46 4.71 -0.77 14.39
N ARG A 47 3.75 -1.70 14.44
CA ARG A 47 3.68 -2.84 13.52
C ARG A 47 3.42 -2.37 12.09
N PHE A 48 2.47 -1.46 11.88
CA PHE A 48 2.23 -0.80 10.60
C PHE A 48 3.50 -0.15 10.05
N ARG A 49 4.15 0.74 10.83
CA ARG A 49 5.40 1.42 10.43
C ARG A 49 6.52 0.45 10.08
N ARG A 50 6.65 -0.65 10.83
CA ARG A 50 7.64 -1.69 10.55
C ARG A 50 7.36 -2.37 9.21
N SER A 51 6.10 -2.75 8.96
CA SER A 51 5.71 -3.39 7.69
C SER A 51 5.89 -2.47 6.49
N ALA A 52 5.52 -1.18 6.60
CA ALA A 52 5.75 -0.19 5.55
C ALA A 52 7.24 0.02 5.25
N LYS A 53 8.09 0.01 6.30
CA LYS A 53 9.55 0.12 6.15
C LYS A 53 10.18 -1.06 5.41
N VAL A 54 9.59 -2.26 5.46
CA VAL A 54 10.11 -3.43 4.70
C VAL A 54 10.10 -3.16 3.19
N PHE A 55 9.19 -2.30 2.72
CA PHE A 55 9.02 -1.97 1.31
C PHE A 55 9.44 -0.54 0.96
N ASP A 56 10.19 0.13 1.86
CA ASP A 56 10.60 1.53 1.70
C ASP A 56 9.46 2.49 1.35
N MET A 57 8.26 2.19 1.85
CA MET A 57 7.04 2.95 1.56
C MET A 57 7.13 4.37 2.17
N PRO A 58 6.94 5.44 1.41
CA PRO A 58 6.90 6.80 1.95
C PRO A 58 5.58 7.00 2.70
N VAL A 59 5.68 7.15 4.03
CA VAL A 59 4.52 7.25 4.91
C VAL A 59 4.44 8.61 5.62
N GLU A 60 3.40 9.37 5.32
CA GLU A 60 2.99 10.57 6.05
C GLU A 60 1.99 10.21 7.15
N VAL A 61 2.29 10.63 8.39
CA VAL A 61 1.48 10.29 9.57
C VAL A 61 0.84 11.55 10.13
N LEU A 62 -0.48 11.60 10.06
CA LEU A 62 -1.27 12.73 10.50
C LEU A 62 -1.72 12.56 11.96
N GLY A 63 -1.72 13.67 12.71
CA GLY A 63 -2.28 13.74 14.07
C GLY A 63 -1.41 13.15 15.18
N MET A 64 -0.16 12.76 14.91
CA MET A 64 0.75 12.20 15.94
C MET A 64 0.98 13.20 17.08
N GLY A 65 0.81 12.73 18.31
CA GLY A 65 0.91 13.56 19.52
C GLY A 65 -0.31 14.47 19.75
N GLN A 66 -1.29 14.49 18.84
CA GLN A 66 -2.51 15.28 19.00
C GLN A 66 -3.60 14.47 19.70
N LYS A 67 -4.39 15.15 20.55
CA LYS A 67 -5.55 14.53 21.18
C LYS A 67 -6.56 14.07 20.12
N TRP A 68 -6.95 12.81 20.20
CA TRP A 68 -8.00 12.24 19.35
C TRP A 68 -9.36 12.93 19.57
N LYS A 69 -10.03 13.32 18.48
CA LYS A 69 -11.34 13.99 18.48
C LYS A 69 -12.44 13.24 17.72
N GLY A 70 -12.21 11.97 17.35
CA GLY A 70 -13.12 11.18 16.52
C GLY A 70 -14.06 10.24 17.26
N GLY A 71 -14.31 10.45 18.57
CA GLY A 71 -15.18 9.58 19.37
C GLY A 71 -14.48 8.34 19.93
N ASN A 72 -15.23 7.32 20.35
CA ASN A 72 -14.68 6.13 21.02
C ASN A 72 -14.53 4.90 20.09
N MET A 73 -14.87 5.02 18.81
CA MET A 73 -14.83 3.96 17.80
C MET A 73 -15.66 2.69 18.14
N LYS A 74 -16.53 2.73 19.15
CA LYS A 74 -17.48 1.63 19.48
C LYS A 74 -18.75 1.66 18.61
N GLY A 75 -18.93 2.73 17.84
CA GLY A 75 -20.02 2.96 16.90
C GLY A 75 -19.57 3.97 15.84
N PRO A 76 -20.50 4.63 15.13
CA PRO A 76 -20.17 5.70 14.17
C PRO A 76 -19.22 6.74 14.76
N GLY A 77 -18.16 7.06 14.03
CA GLY A 77 -17.08 7.93 14.51
C GLY A 77 -15.95 8.03 13.49
N GLY A 78 -14.80 8.54 13.92
CA GLY A 78 -13.60 8.59 13.09
C GLY A 78 -13.55 9.74 12.07
N GLY A 79 -14.59 10.57 11.95
CA GLY A 79 -14.62 11.72 11.02
C GLY A 79 -13.49 12.73 11.22
N TYR A 80 -12.85 12.75 12.40
CA TYR A 80 -11.63 13.53 12.63
C TYR A 80 -10.50 13.15 11.65
N LYS A 81 -10.41 11.87 11.24
CA LYS A 81 -9.45 11.40 10.23
C LYS A 81 -9.67 12.08 8.88
N VAL A 82 -10.94 12.22 8.49
CA VAL A 82 -11.32 12.85 7.21
C VAL A 82 -10.90 14.32 7.19
N ASN A 83 -11.11 15.06 8.28
CA ASN A 83 -10.66 16.45 8.38
C ASN A 83 -9.13 16.59 8.23
N LEU A 84 -8.38 15.72 8.90
CA LEU A 84 -6.91 15.68 8.78
C LEU A 84 -6.47 15.34 7.35
N LEU A 85 -7.13 14.37 6.72
CA LEU A 85 -6.84 13.97 5.34
C LEU A 85 -7.14 15.10 4.35
N ILE A 86 -8.29 15.77 4.47
CA ILE A 86 -8.66 16.92 3.64
C ILE A 86 -7.58 18.02 3.73
N GLU A 87 -7.14 18.35 4.94
CA GLU A 87 -6.09 19.36 5.14
C GLU A 87 -4.77 18.93 4.48
N ALA A 88 -4.36 17.68 4.67
CA ALA A 88 -3.14 17.13 4.08
C ALA A 88 -3.18 17.09 2.54
N LEU A 89 -4.35 16.84 1.94
CA LEU A 89 -4.49 16.75 0.48
C LEU A 89 -4.47 18.12 -0.23
N ARG A 90 -4.67 19.24 0.49
CA ARG A 90 -4.68 20.58 -0.13
C ARG A 90 -3.39 20.92 -0.88
N LYS A 91 -2.23 20.43 -0.41
CA LYS A 91 -0.93 20.65 -1.08
C LYS A 91 -0.83 19.93 -2.44
N TYR A 92 -1.69 18.96 -2.71
CA TYR A 92 -1.72 18.18 -3.96
C TYR A 92 -2.93 18.52 -4.84
N ALA A 93 -3.73 19.54 -4.49
CA ALA A 93 -4.99 19.83 -5.18
C ALA A 93 -4.85 20.12 -6.69
N ASN A 94 -3.65 20.54 -7.13
CA ASN A 94 -3.33 20.82 -8.54
C ASN A 94 -2.39 19.79 -9.17
N ASP A 95 -2.07 18.70 -8.46
CA ASP A 95 -1.20 17.64 -8.95
C ASP A 95 -2.03 16.44 -9.41
N ASN A 96 -2.31 16.40 -10.72
CA ASN A 96 -3.09 15.33 -11.34
C ASN A 96 -2.31 14.02 -11.53
N SER A 97 -1.00 14.01 -11.22
CA SER A 97 -0.14 12.83 -11.35
C SER A 97 0.09 12.10 -10.02
N LYS A 98 -0.24 12.75 -8.90
CA LYS A 98 -0.04 12.20 -7.57
C LYS A 98 -1.02 11.06 -7.28
N ILE A 99 -0.49 9.92 -6.86
CA ILE A 99 -1.30 8.81 -6.32
C ILE A 99 -1.19 8.82 -4.81
N VAL A 100 -2.32 8.80 -4.10
CA VAL A 100 -2.37 8.84 -2.64
C VAL A 100 -3.13 7.65 -2.12
N LEU A 101 -2.47 6.78 -1.37
CA LEU A 101 -3.12 5.72 -0.61
C LEU A 101 -3.34 6.21 0.82
N PHE A 102 -4.58 6.28 1.27
CA PHE A 102 -4.95 6.40 2.67
C PHE A 102 -5.23 5.02 3.27
N THR A 103 -4.66 4.73 4.44
CA THR A 103 -5.08 3.60 5.27
C THR A 103 -5.19 3.97 6.74
N ASP A 104 -5.93 3.15 7.50
CA ASP A 104 -5.74 3.09 8.94
C ASP A 104 -4.35 2.52 9.30
N SER A 105 -3.94 2.62 10.57
CA SER A 105 -2.61 2.15 11.02
C SER A 105 -2.60 1.25 12.25
N TYR A 106 -3.62 1.26 13.10
CA TYR A 106 -3.57 0.50 14.35
C TYR A 106 -3.79 -1.00 14.13
N ASP A 107 -4.50 -1.36 13.08
CA ASP A 107 -4.93 -2.71 12.71
C ASP A 107 -4.56 -3.08 11.26
N VAL A 108 -3.66 -2.31 10.63
CA VAL A 108 -3.20 -2.52 9.26
C VAL A 108 -1.73 -2.93 9.21
N ILE A 109 -1.37 -3.75 8.22
CA ILE A 109 0.01 -4.04 7.81
C ILE A 109 0.14 -3.90 6.29
N ILE A 110 1.30 -3.46 5.83
CA ILE A 110 1.64 -3.34 4.41
C ILE A 110 2.34 -4.62 3.95
N LEU A 111 1.94 -5.16 2.80
CA LEU A 111 2.42 -6.44 2.26
C LEU A 111 2.95 -6.36 0.82
N GLY A 112 3.10 -5.16 0.26
CA GLY A 112 3.58 -4.96 -1.11
C GLY A 112 4.30 -3.62 -1.30
N THR A 113 5.03 -3.53 -2.40
CA THR A 113 5.75 -2.30 -2.80
C THR A 113 4.81 -1.27 -3.42
N SER A 114 5.26 -0.01 -3.51
CA SER A 114 4.53 1.05 -4.20
C SER A 114 4.19 0.67 -5.64
N ALA A 115 5.14 0.08 -6.36
CA ALA A 115 4.94 -0.34 -7.75
C ALA A 115 3.84 -1.40 -7.87
N GLN A 116 3.82 -2.41 -7.00
CA GLN A 116 2.78 -3.45 -7.01
C GLN A 116 1.40 -2.86 -6.72
N ILE A 117 1.31 -1.93 -5.75
CA ILE A 117 0.03 -1.28 -5.40
C ILE A 117 -0.48 -0.44 -6.57
N VAL A 118 0.39 0.38 -7.17
CA VAL A 118 0.03 1.27 -8.29
C VAL A 118 -0.35 0.47 -9.52
N GLU A 119 0.37 -0.60 -9.84
CA GLU A 119 0.03 -1.49 -10.95
C GLU A 119 -1.39 -2.09 -10.79
N GLN A 120 -1.77 -2.48 -9.58
CA GLN A 120 -3.13 -2.99 -9.33
C GLN A 120 -4.18 -1.87 -9.39
N PHE A 121 -3.88 -0.68 -8.90
CA PHE A 121 -4.76 0.48 -8.97
C PHE A 121 -5.04 0.89 -10.42
N GLU A 122 -4.01 1.00 -11.25
CA GLU A 122 -4.14 1.37 -12.66
C GLU A 122 -5.00 0.37 -13.46
N LYS A 123 -4.94 -0.93 -13.12
CA LYS A 123 -5.79 -1.97 -13.74
C LYS A 123 -7.28 -1.80 -13.43
N LEU A 124 -7.64 -1.10 -12.36
CA LEU A 124 -9.04 -0.84 -12.00
C LEU A 124 -9.67 0.27 -12.84
N ASP A 125 -8.87 1.03 -13.61
CA ASP A 125 -9.32 2.14 -14.48
C ASP A 125 -10.27 3.10 -13.75
N ALA A 126 -9.88 3.48 -12.53
CA ALA A 126 -10.68 4.30 -11.63
C ALA A 126 -9.86 5.50 -11.13
N ARG A 127 -10.54 6.61 -10.83
CA ARG A 127 -9.89 7.80 -10.25
C ARG A 127 -9.73 7.71 -8.73
N ILE A 128 -10.62 6.96 -8.08
CA ILE A 128 -10.64 6.71 -6.63
C ILE A 128 -11.19 5.30 -6.42
N VAL A 129 -10.54 4.52 -5.57
CA VAL A 129 -10.97 3.18 -5.18
C VAL A 129 -11.04 3.09 -3.66
N PHE A 130 -12.17 2.63 -3.15
CA PHE A 130 -12.34 2.32 -1.73
C PHE A 130 -12.17 0.82 -1.50
N SER A 131 -11.69 0.43 -0.32
CA SER A 131 -11.76 -0.96 0.11
C SER A 131 -13.23 -1.39 0.24
N ALA A 132 -13.48 -2.69 0.05
CA ALA A 132 -14.81 -3.27 0.11
C ALA A 132 -14.93 -4.27 1.27
N GLU A 133 -16.10 -4.31 1.90
CA GLU A 133 -16.47 -5.23 2.97
C GLU A 133 -17.84 -5.88 2.72
N VAL A 134 -18.20 -6.82 3.59
CA VAL A 134 -19.43 -7.63 3.46
C VAL A 134 -20.64 -7.05 4.20
N PHE A 135 -20.45 -6.01 5.01
CA PHE A 135 -21.52 -5.39 5.80
C PHE A 135 -21.81 -3.96 5.35
N ALA A 136 -23.08 -3.64 5.13
CA ALA A 136 -23.54 -2.27 4.98
C ALA A 136 -23.57 -1.61 6.37
N TRP A 137 -22.51 -0.90 6.71
CA TRP A 137 -22.37 -0.22 8.00
C TRP A 137 -22.10 1.28 7.80
N PRO A 138 -22.61 2.18 8.66
CA PRO A 138 -23.44 1.91 9.85
C PRO A 138 -24.93 1.77 9.55
N ASP A 139 -25.38 2.21 8.38
CA ASP A 139 -26.79 2.22 8.00
C ASP A 139 -27.09 1.12 6.97
N GLN A 140 -27.69 0.02 7.46
CA GLN A 140 -28.04 -1.14 6.65
C GLN A 140 -29.11 -0.83 5.60
N SER A 141 -29.92 0.22 5.78
CA SER A 141 -30.96 0.60 4.81
C SER A 141 -30.36 1.08 3.48
N LEU A 142 -29.08 1.44 3.46
CA LEU A 142 -28.37 1.85 2.25
C LEU A 142 -27.91 0.66 1.39
N ALA A 143 -28.00 -0.58 1.88
CA ALA A 143 -27.53 -1.75 1.16
C ALA A 143 -28.15 -1.88 -0.24
N GLU A 144 -29.45 -1.57 -0.37
CA GLU A 144 -30.19 -1.63 -1.64
C GLU A 144 -29.75 -0.56 -2.66
N LYS A 145 -28.99 0.46 -2.23
CA LYS A 145 -28.47 1.51 -3.11
C LYS A 145 -27.11 1.18 -3.72
N TYR A 146 -26.43 0.15 -3.22
CA TYR A 146 -25.16 -0.28 -3.80
C TYR A 146 -25.39 -1.03 -5.13
N PRO A 147 -24.45 -0.91 -6.09
CA PRO A 147 -24.51 -1.71 -7.31
C PRO A 147 -24.50 -3.21 -6.99
N ILE A 148 -25.19 -4.00 -7.81
CA ILE A 148 -25.12 -5.46 -7.73
C ILE A 148 -23.74 -5.89 -8.24
N SER A 149 -23.04 -6.71 -7.46
CA SER A 149 -21.78 -7.32 -7.83
C SER A 149 -21.82 -8.81 -7.53
N GLU A 150 -21.06 -9.59 -8.30
CA GLU A 150 -20.89 -11.04 -8.09
C GLU A 150 -19.99 -11.34 -6.88
N SER A 151 -19.24 -10.33 -6.41
CA SER A 151 -18.45 -10.43 -5.19
C SER A 151 -19.34 -10.41 -3.95
N ARG A 152 -18.88 -11.08 -2.88
CA ARG A 152 -19.51 -10.92 -1.55
C ARG A 152 -19.19 -9.57 -0.89
N TYR A 153 -18.18 -8.85 -1.39
CA TYR A 153 -17.72 -7.57 -0.86
C TYR A 153 -18.40 -6.44 -1.62
N ASN A 154 -19.61 -6.08 -1.17
CA ASN A 154 -20.49 -5.17 -1.88
C ASN A 154 -20.52 -3.75 -1.31
N PHE A 155 -19.95 -3.56 -0.12
CA PHE A 155 -20.12 -2.32 0.63
C PHE A 155 -18.79 -1.64 0.88
N LEU A 156 -18.79 -0.32 0.95
CA LEU A 156 -17.59 0.48 1.17
C LEU A 156 -17.05 0.29 2.58
N ASN A 157 -15.73 0.16 2.69
CA ASN A 157 -14.97 0.32 3.92
C ASN A 157 -14.05 1.54 3.79
N SER A 158 -14.04 2.42 4.78
CA SER A 158 -13.24 3.66 4.73
C SER A 158 -11.81 3.50 5.28
N GLY A 159 -11.42 2.28 5.65
CA GLY A 159 -10.11 1.97 6.23
C GLY A 159 -8.99 1.90 5.19
N GLY A 160 -9.32 1.87 3.89
CA GLY A 160 -8.39 1.92 2.77
C GLY A 160 -9.01 2.67 1.58
N ILE A 161 -8.30 3.66 1.05
CA ILE A 161 -8.74 4.48 -0.09
C ILE A 161 -7.51 4.80 -0.93
N ILE A 162 -7.54 4.59 -2.25
CA ILE A 162 -6.46 4.99 -3.17
C ILE A 162 -7.00 5.82 -4.32
#